data_AF-M0ZS29-F1
#
_entry.id   AF-M0ZS29-F1
#
_cell.length_a   1.000
_cell.length_b   1.000
_cell.length_c   1.000
_cell.angle_alpha   90.00
_cell.angle_beta   90.00
_cell.angle_gamma   90.00
#
_symmetry.space_group_name_H-M   'P 1'
#
loop_
_entity.id
_entity.type
_entity.pdbx_description
1 polymer ?
#
loop_
_entity_poly.entity_id
_entity_poly.type
_entity_poly.pdbx_seq_one_letter_code
_entity_poly.pdbx_strand_id
1 'polypeptide(L)'
;MEAWEIMRTGAIQLMKTYGAQTCGYCPELQVGPKGHRVRQCQAFKHQMRDGQHAWQEATIDDLLSTVYVWHVQNPHAGDVLVDSMKRYYGKLPAVVELFSQVGAQVGDDYYHMMRDDVVVPGLDEEKLVV
;
A
#
# COMPACT_ATOMS: atom_id res chain seq x y z
N MET A 1 -13.22 0.56 -8.27
CA MET A 1 -12.51 -0.73 -8.11
C MET A 1 -12.02 -1.27 -9.44
N GLU A 2 -12.88 -1.51 -10.43
CA GLU A 2 -12.48 -2.04 -11.75
C GLU A 2 -11.26 -1.32 -12.39
N ALA A 3 -11.29 0.02 -12.46
CA ALA A 3 -10.17 0.79 -13.04
C ALA A 3 -8.84 0.60 -12.27
N TRP A 4 -8.91 0.42 -10.94
CA TRP A 4 -7.73 0.16 -10.10
C TRP A 4 -7.15 -1.22 -10.38
N GLU A 5 -8.01 -2.23 -10.51
CA GLU A 5 -7.59 -3.60 -10.81
C GLU A 5 -6.99 -3.71 -12.22
N ILE A 6 -7.62 -3.08 -13.22
CA ILE A 6 -7.10 -3.01 -14.59
C ILE A 6 -5.73 -2.33 -14.59
N MET A 7 -5.59 -1.18 -13.92
CA MET A 7 -4.33 -0.46 -13.84
C MET A 7 -3.25 -1.30 -13.14
N ARG A 8 -3.55 -1.92 -12.00
CA ARG A 8 -2.60 -2.75 -11.24
C ARG A 8 -2.15 -3.97 -12.04
N THR A 9 -3.08 -4.73 -12.61
CA THR A 9 -2.76 -5.91 -13.42
C THR A 9 -2.00 -5.53 -14.69
N GLY A 10 -2.40 -4.43 -15.34
CA GLY A 10 -1.70 -3.89 -16.50
C GLY A 10 -0.26 -3.49 -16.18
N ALA A 11 -0.04 -2.80 -15.05
CA ALA A 11 1.28 -2.44 -14.57
C ALA A 11 2.15 -3.67 -14.28
N ILE A 12 1.61 -4.69 -13.59
CA ILE A 12 2.31 -5.96 -13.36
C ILE A 12 2.74 -6.61 -14.69
N GLN A 13 1.84 -6.61 -15.69
CA GLN A 13 2.14 -7.19 -17.00
C GLN A 13 3.23 -6.39 -17.75
N LEU A 14 3.21 -5.07 -17.65
CA LEU A 14 4.26 -4.21 -18.21
C LEU A 14 5.61 -4.47 -17.52
N MET A 15 5.65 -4.61 -16.20
CA MET A 15 6.88 -4.88 -15.45
C MET A 15 7.50 -6.25 -15.75
N LYS A 16 6.69 -7.24 -16.19
CA LYS A 16 7.21 -8.52 -16.71
C LYS A 16 7.92 -8.37 -18.07
N THR A 17 7.54 -7.34 -18.84
CA THR A 17 8.05 -7.12 -20.20
C THR A 17 9.23 -6.15 -20.20
N TYR A 18 9.12 -5.09 -19.40
CA TYR A 18 10.12 -4.04 -19.27
C TYR A 18 10.68 -4.08 -17.86
N GLY A 19 11.98 -4.29 -17.74
CA GLY A 19 12.67 -4.11 -16.45
C GLY A 19 12.38 -2.72 -15.90
N ALA A 20 12.16 -2.63 -14.60
CA ALA A 20 11.97 -1.37 -13.90
C ALA A 20 12.91 -1.34 -12.70
N GLN A 21 13.42 -0.15 -12.40
CA GLN A 21 14.39 0.08 -11.33
C GLN A 21 13.85 1.17 -10.42
N THR A 22 13.99 0.98 -9.12
CA THR A 22 13.61 1.96 -8.10
C THR A 22 14.84 2.35 -7.29
N CYS A 23 14.88 3.58 -6.80
CA CYS A 23 15.91 4.00 -5.88
C CYS A 23 15.51 3.64 -4.44
N GLY A 24 16.35 2.91 -3.70
CA GLY A 24 16.06 2.58 -2.31
C GLY A 24 16.02 3.77 -1.33
N TYR A 25 16.25 5.00 -1.78
CA TYR A 25 16.30 6.19 -0.95
C TYR A 25 15.36 7.33 -1.38
N CYS A 26 15.02 7.44 -2.66
CA CYS A 26 14.08 8.45 -3.17
C CYS A 26 12.97 7.78 -3.97
N PRO A 27 11.83 8.45 -4.19
CA PRO A 27 10.70 7.88 -4.95
C PRO A 27 10.94 7.74 -6.46
N GLU A 28 12.19 7.78 -6.91
CA GLU A 28 12.50 7.76 -8.34
C GLU A 28 12.42 6.34 -8.89
N LEU A 29 11.66 6.21 -9.98
CA LEU A 29 11.49 4.98 -10.73
C LEU A 29 11.95 5.20 -12.17
N GLN A 30 12.69 4.23 -12.69
CA GLN A 30 13.17 4.24 -14.05
C GLN A 30 12.77 2.95 -14.77
N VAL A 31 12.18 3.12 -15.95
CA VAL A 31 11.92 2.01 -16.87
C VAL A 31 13.20 1.71 -17.66
N GLY A 32 13.61 0.45 -17.64
CA GLY A 32 14.80 -0.07 -18.30
C GLY A 32 15.50 -1.15 -17.47
N PRO A 33 16.38 -1.95 -18.09
CA PRO A 33 17.09 -3.03 -17.40
C PRO A 33 18.12 -2.54 -16.36
N LYS A 34 18.50 -1.25 -16.42
CA LYS A 34 19.47 -0.62 -15.53
C LYS A 34 19.07 0.82 -15.25
N GLY A 35 19.28 1.26 -14.02
CA GLY A 35 19.09 2.65 -13.66
C GLY A 35 20.17 3.56 -14.24
N HIS A 36 19.88 4.86 -14.31
CA HIS A 36 20.76 5.86 -14.88
C HIS A 36 21.90 6.23 -13.93
N ARG A 37 22.91 6.92 -14.46
CA ARG A 37 24.07 7.43 -13.70
C ARG A 37 24.00 8.91 -13.34
N VAL A 38 22.90 9.60 -13.67
CA VAL A 38 22.69 11.00 -13.29
C VAL A 38 22.74 11.13 -11.76
N ARG A 39 23.51 12.10 -11.27
CA ARG A 39 23.75 12.35 -9.84
C ARG A 39 22.75 13.34 -9.28
N GLN A 40 21.46 12.99 -9.34
CA GLN A 40 20.36 13.88 -8.98
C GLN A 40 19.51 13.39 -7.80
N CYS A 41 19.92 12.31 -7.12
CA CYS A 41 19.22 11.81 -5.96
C CYS A 41 19.20 12.90 -4.87
N GLN A 42 18.00 13.30 -4.45
CA GLN A 42 17.77 14.30 -3.39
C GLN A 42 17.36 13.66 -2.05
N ALA A 43 17.52 12.33 -1.92
CA ALA A 43 17.18 11.65 -0.67
C ALA A 43 18.06 12.10 0.50
N PHE A 44 17.61 11.81 1.73
CA PHE A 44 18.40 12.07 2.93
C PHE A 44 19.83 11.51 2.80
N LYS A 45 20.81 12.34 3.21
CA LYS A 45 22.25 12.07 3.10
C LYS A 45 22.77 11.81 1.66
N HIS A 46 22.10 12.32 0.62
CA HIS A 46 22.59 12.18 -0.76
C HIS A 46 24.00 12.75 -1.00
N GLN A 47 24.41 13.78 -0.26
CA GLN A 47 25.78 14.34 -0.33
C GLN A 47 26.85 13.28 -0.02
N MET A 48 26.60 12.36 0.92
CA MET A 48 27.51 11.25 1.24
C MET A 48 27.58 10.20 0.13
N ARG A 49 26.61 10.20 -0.79
CA ARG A 49 26.54 9.33 -1.97
C ARG A 49 26.82 10.10 -3.26
N ASP A 50 27.27 11.36 -3.18
CA ASP A 50 27.54 12.20 -4.34
C ASP A 50 26.34 12.28 -5.32
N GLY A 51 25.13 12.41 -4.76
CA GLY A 51 23.88 12.48 -5.53
C GLY A 51 23.49 11.20 -6.27
N GLN A 52 24.17 10.07 -6.04
CA GLN A 52 23.89 8.81 -6.73
C GLN A 52 22.64 8.09 -6.20
N HIS A 53 21.95 7.40 -7.11
CA HIS A 53 20.85 6.51 -6.80
C HIS A 53 21.36 5.13 -6.40
N ALA A 54 20.67 4.49 -5.46
CA ALA A 54 20.88 3.08 -5.14
C ALA A 54 19.78 2.28 -5.83
N TRP A 55 20.03 1.95 -7.10
CA TRP A 55 19.08 1.21 -7.92
C TRP A 55 18.93 -0.22 -7.45
N GLN A 56 17.69 -0.67 -7.39
CA GLN A 56 17.29 -2.06 -7.20
C GLN A 56 16.13 -2.37 -8.16
N GLU A 57 15.86 -3.66 -8.38
CA GLU A 57 14.71 -4.09 -9.16
C GLU A 57 13.42 -3.60 -8.51
N ALA A 58 12.56 -2.95 -9.29
CA ALA A 58 11.29 -2.42 -8.79
C ALA A 58 10.24 -3.53 -8.71
N THR A 59 9.39 -3.44 -7.70
CA THR A 59 8.19 -4.24 -7.52
C THR A 59 6.94 -3.41 -7.81
N ILE A 60 5.78 -4.07 -7.89
CA ILE A 60 4.52 -3.34 -8.07
C ILE A 60 4.26 -2.34 -6.95
N ASP A 61 4.75 -2.61 -5.74
CA ASP A 61 4.59 -1.74 -4.57
C ASP A 61 5.47 -0.48 -4.65
N ASP A 62 6.54 -0.48 -5.47
CA ASP A 62 7.35 0.71 -5.73
C ASP A 62 6.68 1.66 -6.73
N LEU A 63 5.91 1.12 -7.66
CA LEU A 63 5.15 1.88 -8.65
C LEU A 63 3.82 2.38 -8.07
N LEU A 64 3.13 1.50 -7.35
CA LEU A 64 1.86 1.75 -6.69
C LEU A 64 2.12 1.65 -5.20
N SER A 65 2.55 2.75 -4.58
CA SER A 65 2.91 2.76 -3.16
C SER A 65 1.76 2.19 -2.30
N THR A 66 1.95 0.95 -1.86
CA THR A 66 0.93 0.23 -1.11
C THR A 66 1.11 0.51 0.38
N VAL A 67 0.65 1.68 0.82
CA VAL A 67 0.49 1.95 2.26
C VAL A 67 -0.70 1.15 2.75
N TYR A 68 -0.48 0.21 3.67
CA TYR A 68 -1.58 -0.55 4.29
C TYR A 68 -2.12 0.18 5.51
N VAL A 69 -3.45 0.29 5.57
CA VAL A 69 -4.20 0.92 6.66
C VAL A 69 -5.18 -0.09 7.26
N TRP A 70 -5.61 0.16 8.49
CA TRP A 70 -6.63 -0.66 9.15
C TRP A 70 -7.99 -0.43 8.49
N HIS A 71 -8.71 -1.51 8.23
CA HIS A 71 -10.02 -1.48 7.61
C HIS A 71 -11.09 -1.04 8.63
N VAL A 72 -11.97 -0.12 8.24
CA VAL A 72 -13.15 0.28 9.03
C VAL A 72 -14.38 -0.48 8.50
N GLN A 73 -14.91 -1.42 9.30
CA GLN A 73 -16.04 -2.27 8.88
C GLN A 73 -17.31 -1.46 8.59
N ASN A 74 -17.66 -0.49 9.45
CA ASN A 74 -18.84 0.34 9.25
C ASN A 74 -18.52 1.86 9.34
N PRO A 75 -17.96 2.45 8.27
CA PRO A 75 -17.55 3.85 8.27
C PRO A 75 -18.73 4.81 8.39
N HIS A 76 -19.96 4.39 8.04
CA HIS A 76 -21.17 5.22 8.14
C HIS A 76 -21.87 5.15 9.50
N ALA A 77 -21.62 4.10 10.29
CA ALA A 77 -22.15 4.00 11.66
C ALA A 77 -21.34 4.79 12.70
N GLY A 78 -20.18 5.35 12.29
CA GLY A 78 -19.31 6.10 13.17
C GLY A 78 -18.35 5.22 13.98
N ASP A 79 -18.07 4.01 13.51
CA ASP A 79 -17.09 3.13 14.13
C ASP A 79 -15.72 3.81 14.16
N VAL A 80 -15.08 3.82 15.33
CA VAL A 80 -13.76 4.41 15.53
C VAL A 80 -12.76 3.30 15.81
N LEU A 81 -11.66 3.31 15.05
CA LEU A 81 -10.56 2.39 15.28
C LEU A 81 -9.83 2.75 16.58
N VAL A 82 -9.79 1.78 17.51
CA VAL A 82 -9.03 1.86 18.76
C VAL A 82 -7.75 1.02 18.67
N ASP A 83 -6.59 1.57 19.05
CA ASP A 83 -5.29 0.91 18.87
C ASP A 83 -5.16 -0.40 19.67
N SER A 84 -5.74 -0.47 20.87
CA SER A 84 -5.80 -1.68 21.71
C SER A 84 -6.48 -2.86 20.99
N MET A 85 -7.41 -2.57 20.09
CA MET A 85 -8.17 -3.55 19.33
C MET A 85 -7.60 -3.83 17.93
N LYS A 86 -6.44 -3.27 17.57
CA LYS A 86 -5.91 -3.39 16.20
C LYS A 86 -5.74 -4.82 15.69
N ARG A 87 -5.58 -5.79 16.59
CA ARG A 87 -5.49 -7.21 16.24
C ARG A 87 -6.77 -7.81 15.65
N TYR A 88 -7.92 -7.16 15.83
CA TYR A 88 -9.22 -7.62 15.31
C TYR A 88 -9.50 -7.05 13.93
N TYR A 89 -8.91 -5.92 13.57
CA TYR A 89 -9.13 -5.28 12.29
C TYR A 89 -8.39 -5.99 11.15
N GLY A 90 -9.00 -5.97 9.97
CA GLY A 90 -8.31 -6.24 8.71
C GLY A 90 -7.40 -5.10 8.29
N LYS A 91 -6.63 -5.33 7.24
CA LYS A 91 -5.80 -4.29 6.61
C LYS A 91 -6.02 -4.28 5.11
N LEU A 92 -6.20 -3.09 4.56
CA LEU A 92 -6.31 -2.86 3.12
C LEU A 92 -5.23 -1.87 2.66
N PRO A 93 -4.82 -1.94 1.39
CA PRO A 93 -4.15 -0.80 0.76
C PRO A 93 -4.98 0.47 0.95
N ALA A 94 -4.34 1.60 1.27
CA ALA A 94 -5.04 2.86 1.58
C ALA A 94 -6.01 3.31 0.48
N VAL A 95 -5.64 3.09 -0.77
CA VAL A 95 -6.51 3.37 -1.93
C VAL A 95 -7.72 2.44 -2.00
N VAL A 96 -7.56 1.17 -1.64
CA VAL A 96 -8.65 0.18 -1.60
C VAL A 96 -9.58 0.45 -0.41
N GLU A 97 -9.02 0.80 0.74
CA GLU A 97 -9.80 1.27 1.90
C GLU A 97 -10.65 2.50 1.53
N LEU A 98 -10.06 3.47 0.83
CA LEU A 98 -10.78 4.67 0.38
C LEU A 98 -11.95 4.31 -0.55
N PHE A 99 -11.76 3.34 -1.45
CA PHE A 99 -12.85 2.83 -2.29
C PHE A 99 -13.92 2.11 -1.46
N SER A 100 -13.53 1.30 -0.49
CA SER A 100 -14.46 0.61 0.41
C SER A 100 -15.30 1.61 1.20
N GLN A 101 -14.70 2.66 1.75
CA GLN A 101 -15.38 3.69 2.55
C GLN A 101 -16.43 4.49 1.77
N VAL A 102 -16.29 4.60 0.44
CA VAL A 102 -17.30 5.23 -0.43
C VAL A 102 -18.31 4.23 -1.00
N GLY A 103 -18.33 3.01 -0.49
CA GLY A 103 -19.29 1.97 -0.86
C GLY A 103 -18.96 1.22 -2.16
N ALA A 104 -17.72 1.32 -2.66
CA ALA A 104 -17.31 0.51 -3.80
C ALA A 104 -17.16 -0.97 -3.38
N GLN A 105 -17.65 -1.89 -4.20
CA GLN A 105 -17.48 -3.32 -3.96
C GLN A 105 -16.00 -3.69 -4.07
N VAL A 106 -15.42 -4.11 -2.94
CA VAL A 106 -14.04 -4.59 -2.84
C VAL A 106 -13.94 -5.96 -3.52
N GLY A 107 -12.93 -6.16 -4.38
CA GLY A 107 -12.72 -7.42 -5.09
C GLY A 107 -12.23 -8.56 -4.19
N ASP A 108 -12.38 -9.80 -4.66
CA ASP A 108 -12.06 -11.03 -3.91
C ASP A 108 -10.59 -11.08 -3.43
N ASP A 109 -9.68 -10.50 -4.22
CA ASP A 109 -8.25 -10.35 -3.90
C ASP A 109 -7.99 -9.57 -2.60
N TYR A 110 -8.95 -8.76 -2.15
CA TYR A 110 -8.84 -7.92 -0.96
C TYR A 110 -9.87 -8.28 0.11
N TYR A 111 -10.98 -8.94 -0.26
CA TYR A 111 -12.07 -9.29 0.64
C TYR A 111 -11.59 -10.04 1.89
N HIS A 112 -10.74 -11.05 1.72
CA HIS A 112 -10.19 -11.82 2.83
C HIS A 112 -9.26 -11.00 3.76
N MET A 113 -8.75 -9.86 3.30
CA MET A 113 -7.91 -8.97 4.09
C MET A 113 -8.73 -8.01 4.98
N MET A 114 -10.02 -7.82 4.69
CA MET A 114 -10.93 -6.96 5.46
C MET A 114 -11.27 -7.54 6.84
N ARG A 115 -11.27 -8.88 6.94
CA ARG A 115 -11.61 -9.64 8.16
C ARG A 115 -13.01 -9.30 8.70
N ASP A 116 -13.97 -9.15 7.81
CA ASP A 116 -15.39 -8.94 8.17
C ASP A 116 -16.03 -10.17 8.85
N ASP A 117 -15.35 -11.32 8.79
CA ASP A 117 -15.69 -12.54 9.51
C ASP A 117 -15.28 -12.52 10.99
N VAL A 118 -14.51 -11.51 11.42
CA VAL A 118 -14.05 -11.34 12.79
C VAL A 118 -14.97 -10.41 13.56
N VAL A 119 -15.51 -10.90 14.68
CA VAL A 119 -16.26 -10.08 15.63
C VAL A 119 -15.29 -9.15 16.37
N VAL A 120 -15.47 -7.84 16.18
CA VAL A 120 -14.73 -6.80 16.87
C VAL A 120 -15.38 -6.53 18.24
N PRO A 121 -14.63 -6.54 19.35
CA PRO A 121 -15.15 -6.19 20.67
C PRO A 121 -15.77 -4.79 20.71
N GLY A 122 -16.81 -4.60 21.52
CA GLY A 122 -17.39 -3.28 21.77
C GLY A 122 -16.42 -2.36 22.53
N LEU A 123 -16.66 -1.04 22.47
CA LEU A 123 -15.85 -0.05 23.20
C LEU A 123 -15.84 -0.28 24.72
N ASP A 124 -16.94 -0.79 25.27
CA ASP A 124 -17.06 -1.18 26.68
C ASP A 124 -16.26 -2.43 27.04
N GLU A 125 -15.99 -3.29 26.05
CA GLU A 125 -15.20 -4.52 26.17
C GLU A 125 -13.69 -4.28 25.93
N GLU A 126 -13.27 -3.06 25.58
CA GLU A 126 -11.87 -2.71 25.29
C GLU A 126 -10.92 -3.18 26.40
N LYS A 127 -11.31 -3.00 27.65
CA LYS A 127 -10.49 -3.34 28.83
C LYS A 127 -10.31 -4.85 29.04
N LEU A 128 -11.13 -5.66 28.37
CA LEU A 128 -11.10 -7.12 28.42
C LEU A 128 -10.20 -7.70 27.32
N VAL A 129 -9.72 -6.86 26.40
CA VAL A 129 -8.77 -7.21 25.34
C VAL A 129 -7.38 -7.39 25.96
N VAL A 130 -6.96 -8.65 26.13
CA VAL A 130 -5.63 -9.05 26.66
C VAL A 130 -4.53 -8.95 25.63
#